data_AF-A0A3D2UFA8-F1
#
_entry.id   AF-A0A3D2UFA8-F1
#
_cell.length_a   1.000
_cell.length_b   1.000
_cell.length_c   1.000
_cell.angle_alpha   90.00
_cell.angle_beta   90.00
_cell.angle_gamma   90.00
#
_symmetry.space_group_name_H-M   'P 1'
#
loop_
_entity.id
_entity.type
_entity.pdbx_description
1 polymer ?
#
loop_
_entity_poly.entity_id
_entity_poly.type
_entity_poly.pdbx_seq_one_letter_code
_entity_poly.pdbx_strand_id
1 'polypeptide(L)'
;MIHNPRFWLTVAGLWLIAAGCAHTAMHVWTFVLENGIGGLREFAVNAMKQAQSPDPLMPSMWRQFRMYSASFGLLLFLAGSINLLFARTDIPSRFQANVALLGTVFWTIAFIPYAFVDPVIQSIIVAFIAVPLHAIAYLTATLAEED
;
A
#
# COMPACT_ATOMS: atom_id res chain seq x y z
N MET A 1 -4.31 20.71 17.41
CA MET A 1 -4.04 20.07 16.09
C MET A 1 -4.16 18.55 16.14
N ILE A 2 -3.73 17.88 17.22
CA ILE A 2 -3.78 16.41 17.38
C ILE A 2 -5.21 15.82 17.41
N HIS A 3 -6.24 16.60 17.78
CA HIS A 3 -7.65 16.15 17.77
C HIS A 3 -8.39 16.43 16.45
N ASN A 4 -7.66 16.61 15.34
CA ASN A 4 -8.28 16.92 14.05
C ASN A 4 -8.23 15.68 13.13
N PRO A 5 -9.37 15.10 12.73
CA PRO A 5 -9.39 13.94 11.82
C PRO A 5 -8.75 14.22 10.45
N ARG A 6 -8.88 15.46 9.94
CA ARG A 6 -8.24 15.87 8.67
C ARG A 6 -6.71 15.80 8.75
N PHE A 7 -6.15 16.14 9.91
CA PHE A 7 -4.71 16.06 10.13
C PHE A 7 -4.23 14.60 10.03
N TRP A 8 -4.90 13.68 10.71
CA TRP A 8 -4.51 12.27 10.70
C TRP A 8 -4.75 11.59 9.36
N LEU A 9 -5.83 11.92 8.65
CA LEU A 9 -6.01 11.50 7.25
C LEU A 9 -4.90 12.05 6.34
N THR A 10 -4.43 13.28 6.58
CA THR A 10 -3.29 13.83 5.84
C THR A 10 -2.02 13.03 6.10
N VAL A 11 -1.71 12.72 7.36
CA VAL A 11 -0.54 11.93 7.73
C VAL A 11 -0.61 10.52 7.14
N ALA A 12 -1.77 9.85 7.24
CA ALA A 12 -2.01 8.56 6.61
C ALA A 12 -1.83 8.62 5.08
N GLY A 13 -2.35 9.67 4.45
CA GLY A 13 -2.23 9.88 3.01
C GLY A 13 -0.78 10.07 2.55
N LEU A 14 -0.03 10.94 3.22
CA LEU A 14 1.39 11.19 2.92
C LEU A 14 2.25 9.94 3.13
N TRP A 15 1.99 9.17 4.21
CA TRP A 15 2.66 7.91 4.45
C TRP A 15 2.45 6.92 3.30
N LEU A 16 1.20 6.73 2.87
CA LEU A 16 0.88 5.80 1.78
C LEU A 16 1.49 6.24 0.45
N ILE A 17 1.50 7.54 0.14
CA ILE A 17 2.18 8.06 -1.06
C ILE A 17 3.68 7.81 -0.99
N ALA A 18 4.31 8.11 0.15
CA ALA A 18 5.74 7.87 0.33
C ALA A 18 6.10 6.38 0.21
N ALA A 19 5.28 5.51 0.81
CA ALA A 19 5.41 4.06 0.67
C ALA A 19 5.22 3.60 -0.78
N GLY A 20 4.25 4.15 -1.50
CA GLY A 20 4.03 3.90 -2.93
C GLY A 20 5.23 4.32 -3.77
N CYS A 21 5.78 5.52 -3.55
CA CYS A 21 7.02 5.98 -4.19
C CYS A 21 8.18 5.02 -3.93
N ALA A 22 8.42 4.67 -2.67
CA ALA A 22 9.50 3.78 -2.28
C ALA A 22 9.35 2.39 -2.91
N HIS A 23 8.11 1.86 -2.92
CA HIS A 23 7.81 0.58 -3.52
C HIS A 23 8.01 0.58 -5.04
N THR A 24 7.53 1.61 -5.73
CA THR A 24 7.74 1.76 -7.18
C THR A 24 9.22 1.96 -7.51
N ALA A 25 9.95 2.76 -6.73
CA ALA A 25 11.38 2.95 -6.90
C ALA A 25 12.15 1.63 -6.71
N MET A 26 11.81 0.84 -5.70
CA MET A 26 12.40 -0.49 -5.50
C MET A 26 12.04 -1.45 -6.62
N HIS A 27 10.78 -1.45 -7.10
CA HIS A 27 10.39 -2.23 -8.27
C HIS A 27 11.26 -1.88 -9.49
N VAL A 28 11.38 -0.59 -9.82
CA VAL A 28 12.20 -0.13 -10.93
C VAL A 28 13.68 -0.47 -10.69
N TRP A 29 14.21 -0.28 -9.49
CA TRP A 29 15.61 -0.56 -9.17
C TRP A 29 15.95 -2.04 -9.33
N THR A 30 15.18 -2.94 -8.74
CA THR A 30 15.36 -4.40 -8.84
C THR A 30 15.23 -4.87 -10.29
N PHE A 31 14.24 -4.36 -11.04
CA PHE A 31 14.03 -4.81 -12.41
C PHE A 31 14.98 -4.17 -13.43
N VAL A 32 15.38 -2.91 -13.27
CA VAL A 32 16.21 -2.19 -14.26
C VAL A 32 17.70 -2.33 -13.96
N LEU A 33 18.11 -2.26 -12.69
CA LEU A 33 19.53 -2.15 -12.32
C LEU A 33 20.17 -3.48 -11.94
N GLU A 34 19.45 -4.38 -11.26
CA GLU A 34 19.99 -5.73 -10.99
C GLU A 34 20.01 -6.61 -12.23
N ASN A 35 19.14 -6.32 -13.21
CA ASN A 35 19.05 -7.11 -14.45
C ASN A 35 19.75 -6.44 -15.65
N GLY A 36 19.99 -5.12 -15.66
CA GLY A 36 20.56 -4.42 -16.82
C GLY A 36 19.82 -4.70 -18.14
N ILE A 37 20.36 -4.22 -19.28
CA ILE A 37 19.74 -4.46 -20.61
C ILE A 37 19.75 -5.97 -20.98
N GLY A 38 20.75 -6.73 -20.49
CA GLY A 38 20.91 -8.16 -20.78
C GLY A 38 19.99 -9.09 -19.98
N GLY A 39 19.88 -8.88 -18.66
CA GLY A 39 19.05 -9.68 -17.77
C GLY A 39 17.56 -9.32 -17.84
N LEU A 40 17.19 -8.08 -18.23
CA LEU A 40 15.80 -7.75 -18.53
C LEU A 40 15.26 -8.61 -19.69
N ARG A 41 16.10 -8.88 -20.69
CA ARG A 41 15.76 -9.77 -21.79
C ARG A 41 15.61 -11.22 -21.32
N GLU A 42 16.50 -11.73 -20.48
CA GLU A 42 16.38 -13.09 -19.94
C GLU A 42 15.18 -13.24 -19.00
N PHE A 43 14.93 -12.28 -18.12
CA PHE A 43 13.73 -12.25 -17.27
C PHE A 43 12.47 -12.17 -18.14
N ALA A 44 12.41 -11.27 -19.10
CA ALA A 44 11.25 -11.14 -20.00
C ALA A 44 11.05 -12.41 -20.85
N VAL A 45 12.12 -13.03 -21.36
CA VAL A 45 12.06 -14.27 -22.13
C VAL A 45 11.61 -15.44 -21.24
N ASN A 46 12.10 -15.54 -20.01
CA ASN A 46 11.70 -16.60 -19.08
C ASN A 46 10.26 -16.38 -18.60
N ALA A 47 9.86 -15.14 -18.32
CA ALA A 47 8.48 -14.79 -17.99
C ALA A 47 7.53 -15.06 -19.16
N MET A 48 7.92 -14.78 -20.41
CA MET A 48 7.13 -15.10 -21.61
C MET A 48 7.04 -16.61 -21.85
N LYS A 49 8.17 -17.34 -21.72
CA LYS A 49 8.19 -18.82 -21.80
C LYS A 49 7.29 -19.44 -20.72
N GLN A 50 7.27 -18.86 -19.53
CA GLN A 50 6.44 -19.33 -18.42
C GLN A 50 4.96 -18.91 -18.58
N ALA A 51 4.68 -17.74 -19.14
CA ALA A 51 3.30 -17.33 -19.49
C ALA A 51 2.69 -18.21 -20.60
N GLN A 52 3.54 -18.83 -21.43
CA GLN A 52 3.15 -19.82 -22.44
C GLN A 52 3.16 -21.26 -21.90
N SER A 53 3.66 -21.47 -20.68
CA SER A 53 3.60 -22.77 -20.01
C SER A 53 2.31 -22.88 -19.20
N PRO A 54 1.61 -24.03 -19.21
CA PRO A 54 0.55 -24.31 -18.25
C PRO A 54 1.08 -24.52 -16.82
N ASP A 55 2.41 -24.62 -16.65
CA ASP A 55 3.02 -24.82 -15.34
C ASP A 55 3.01 -23.53 -14.50
N PRO A 56 2.74 -23.63 -13.18
CA PRO A 56 2.74 -22.46 -12.31
C PRO A 56 4.11 -21.77 -12.28
N LEU A 57 4.09 -20.46 -11.97
CA LEU A 57 5.30 -19.67 -11.77
C LEU A 57 6.21 -20.35 -10.74
N MET A 58 7.52 -20.42 -11.04
CA MET A 58 8.48 -20.96 -10.08
C MET A 58 8.38 -20.15 -8.77
N PRO A 59 8.39 -20.79 -7.58
CA PRO A 59 8.14 -20.11 -6.31
C PRO A 59 9.01 -18.87 -6.05
N SER A 60 10.25 -18.88 -6.55
CA SER A 60 11.19 -17.74 -6.47
C SER A 60 10.72 -16.53 -7.30
N MET A 61 10.30 -16.75 -8.54
CA MET A 61 9.77 -15.69 -9.42
C MET A 61 8.45 -15.13 -8.88
N TRP A 62 7.59 -15.98 -8.34
CA TRP A 62 6.34 -15.55 -7.73
C TRP A 62 6.56 -14.69 -6.48
N ARG A 63 7.58 -15.03 -5.67
CA ARG A 63 7.98 -14.23 -4.51
C ARG A 63 8.55 -12.87 -4.94
N GLN A 64 9.40 -12.82 -5.97
CA GLN A 64 9.93 -11.56 -6.50
C GLN A 64 8.82 -10.67 -7.09
N PHE A 65 7.91 -11.23 -7.89
CA PHE A 65 6.77 -10.50 -8.44
C PHE A 65 5.90 -9.89 -7.35
N ARG A 66 5.64 -10.63 -6.26
CA ARG A 66 4.85 -10.14 -5.11
C ARG A 66 5.59 -9.10 -4.28
N MET A 67 6.90 -9.26 -4.06
CA MET A 67 7.73 -8.29 -3.35
C MET A 67 7.90 -6.97 -4.10
N TYR A 68 7.84 -7.02 -5.43
CA TYR A 68 8.05 -5.87 -6.28
C TYR A 68 6.86 -5.72 -7.25
N SER A 69 5.63 -5.71 -6.75
CA SER A 69 4.46 -5.48 -7.60
C SER A 69 4.25 -3.99 -7.88
N ALA A 70 4.40 -3.54 -9.14
CA ALA A 70 4.05 -2.18 -9.55
C ALA A 70 2.58 -1.82 -9.21
N SER A 71 1.67 -2.80 -9.33
CA SER A 71 0.26 -2.65 -8.97
C SER A 71 0.07 -2.33 -7.49
N PHE A 72 0.89 -2.90 -6.62
CA PHE A 72 0.85 -2.58 -5.19
C PHE A 72 1.32 -1.14 -4.93
N GLY A 73 2.39 -0.69 -5.60
CA GLY A 73 2.81 0.72 -5.56
C GLY A 73 1.67 1.68 -5.98
N LEU A 74 0.99 1.39 -7.09
CA LEU A 74 -0.16 2.17 -7.57
C LEU A 74 -1.33 2.17 -6.58
N LEU A 75 -1.63 1.02 -5.96
CA LEU A 75 -2.64 0.92 -4.90
C LEU A 75 -2.33 1.87 -3.74
N LEU A 76 -1.06 1.93 -3.30
CA LEU A 76 -0.62 2.82 -2.24
C LEU A 76 -0.78 4.29 -2.60
N PHE A 77 -0.40 4.67 -3.83
CA PHE A 77 -0.62 6.02 -4.34
C PHE A 77 -2.09 6.39 -4.37
N LEU A 78 -2.96 5.50 -4.87
CA LEU A 78 -4.39 5.73 -4.94
C LEU A 78 -4.98 5.90 -3.55
N ALA A 79 -4.71 4.97 -2.63
CA ALA A 79 -5.19 5.02 -1.26
C ALA A 79 -4.73 6.30 -0.55
N GLY A 80 -3.45 6.67 -0.70
CA GLY A 80 -2.93 7.90 -0.12
C GLY A 80 -3.55 9.17 -0.72
N SER A 81 -3.81 9.18 -2.03
CA SER A 81 -4.46 10.30 -2.72
C SER A 81 -5.91 10.48 -2.27
N ILE A 82 -6.65 9.38 -2.07
CA ILE A 82 -8.01 9.40 -1.54
C ILE A 82 -8.02 10.01 -0.13
N ASN A 83 -7.10 9.60 0.74
CA ASN A 83 -6.98 10.17 2.08
C ASN A 83 -6.70 11.68 2.04
N LEU A 84 -5.80 12.15 1.17
CA LEU A 84 -5.53 13.57 1.00
C LEU A 84 -6.72 14.34 0.44
N LEU A 85 -7.46 13.76 -0.51
CA LEU A 85 -8.66 14.37 -1.06
C LEU A 85 -9.70 14.58 0.03
N PHE A 86 -9.97 13.56 0.85
CA PHE A 86 -10.93 13.65 1.94
C PHE A 86 -10.46 14.54 3.10
N ALA A 87 -9.16 14.61 3.37
CA ALA A 87 -8.61 15.53 4.35
C ALA A 87 -8.70 17.02 3.95
N ARG A 88 -8.65 17.30 2.63
CA ARG A 88 -8.62 18.67 2.09
C ARG A 88 -9.97 19.20 1.64
N THR A 89 -11.00 18.35 1.61
CA THR A 89 -12.36 18.75 1.24
C THR A 89 -13.18 19.03 2.48
N ASP A 90 -14.21 19.88 2.33
CA ASP A 90 -15.11 20.22 3.44
C ASP A 90 -16.20 19.17 3.68
N ILE A 91 -15.80 17.89 3.60
CA ILE A 91 -16.71 16.80 3.89
C ILE A 91 -17.01 16.69 5.40
N PRO A 92 -18.23 16.26 5.78
CA PRO A 92 -18.61 16.09 7.19
C PRO A 92 -17.69 15.14 7.95
N SER A 93 -17.54 15.33 9.27
CA SER A 93 -16.70 14.49 10.13
C SER A 93 -17.06 13.01 10.03
N ARG A 94 -18.36 12.68 10.02
CA ARG A 94 -18.88 11.34 9.76
C ARG A 94 -18.32 10.65 8.51
N PHE A 95 -18.15 11.38 7.41
CA PHE A 95 -17.55 10.80 6.20
C PHE A 95 -16.05 10.54 6.37
N GLN A 96 -15.33 11.45 7.06
CA GLN A 96 -13.93 11.24 7.41
C GLN A 96 -13.76 10.03 8.32
N ALA A 97 -14.67 9.85 9.29
CA ALA A 97 -14.72 8.68 10.17
C ALA A 97 -14.91 7.39 9.37
N ASN A 98 -15.86 7.35 8.43
CA ASN A 98 -16.10 6.16 7.60
C ASN A 98 -14.89 5.80 6.72
N VAL A 99 -14.23 6.80 6.13
CA VAL A 99 -13.00 6.60 5.34
C VAL A 99 -11.88 6.04 6.22
N ALA A 100 -11.70 6.60 7.42
CA ALA A 100 -10.72 6.13 8.38
C ALA A 100 -11.02 4.71 8.87
N LEU A 101 -12.28 4.37 9.14
CA LEU A 101 -12.69 3.02 9.52
C LEU A 101 -12.41 2.03 8.39
N LEU A 102 -12.80 2.37 7.16
CA LEU A 102 -12.53 1.55 5.97
C LEU A 102 -11.03 1.29 5.82
N GLY A 103 -10.20 2.32 5.94
CA GLY A 103 -8.75 2.18 5.88
C GLY A 103 -8.22 1.26 6.99
N THR A 104 -8.69 1.43 8.22
CA THR A 104 -8.29 0.59 9.36
C THR A 104 -8.60 -0.89 9.11
N VAL A 105 -9.83 -1.19 8.68
CA VAL A 105 -10.26 -2.57 8.38
C VAL A 105 -9.48 -3.13 7.21
N PHE A 106 -9.37 -2.38 6.11
CA PHE A 106 -8.66 -2.82 4.91
C PHE A 106 -7.19 -3.18 5.22
N TRP A 107 -6.45 -2.28 5.88
CA TRP A 107 -5.04 -2.52 6.18
C TRP A 107 -4.84 -3.64 7.21
N THR A 108 -5.80 -3.85 8.12
CA THR A 108 -5.78 -5.00 9.04
C THR A 108 -5.98 -6.31 8.29
N ILE A 109 -6.95 -6.36 7.38
CA ILE A 109 -7.18 -7.55 6.53
C ILE A 109 -5.97 -7.80 5.64
N ALA A 110 -5.35 -6.76 5.06
CA ALA A 110 -4.16 -6.88 4.24
C ALA A 110 -2.94 -7.37 5.06
N PHE A 111 -2.83 -6.97 6.33
CA PHE A 111 -1.74 -7.42 7.21
C PHE A 111 -1.74 -8.93 7.41
N ILE A 112 -2.90 -9.57 7.58
CA ILE A 112 -3.01 -11.01 7.88
C ILE A 112 -2.31 -11.91 6.83
N PRO A 113 -2.62 -11.85 5.52
CA PRO A 113 -1.95 -12.68 4.54
C PRO A 113 -0.46 -12.34 4.42
N TYR A 114 -0.08 -11.06 4.53
CA TYR A 114 1.32 -10.66 4.46
C TYR A 114 2.12 -10.98 5.71
N ALA A 115 1.52 -11.21 6.87
CA ALA A 115 2.23 -11.58 8.09
C ALA A 115 2.30 -13.09 8.29
N PHE A 116 1.25 -13.82 7.91
CA PHE A 116 1.08 -15.23 8.31
C PHE A 116 1.01 -16.23 7.15
N VAL A 117 0.64 -15.80 5.93
CA VAL A 117 0.44 -16.73 4.80
C VAL A 117 1.63 -16.67 3.84
N ASP A 118 2.06 -15.48 3.44
CA ASP A 118 3.17 -15.27 2.53
C ASP A 118 3.93 -13.99 2.91
N PRO A 119 4.97 -14.10 3.76
CA PRO A 119 5.58 -12.94 4.39
C PRO A 119 6.32 -12.03 3.41
N VAL A 120 5.76 -10.84 3.21
CA VAL A 120 6.35 -9.73 2.43
C VAL A 120 6.60 -8.54 3.36
N ILE A 121 7.85 -8.40 3.82
CA ILE A 121 8.26 -7.41 4.84
C ILE A 121 7.77 -5.99 4.52
N GLN A 122 7.87 -5.55 3.27
CA GLN A 122 7.45 -4.22 2.86
C GLN A 122 5.94 -4.01 3.09
N SER A 123 5.12 -4.96 2.65
CA SER A 123 3.66 -4.90 2.82
C SER A 123 3.26 -4.97 4.29
N ILE A 124 3.98 -5.74 5.11
CA ILE A 124 3.80 -5.79 6.57
C ILE A 124 4.05 -4.40 7.18
N ILE A 125 5.18 -3.76 6.87
CA ILE A 125 5.53 -2.43 7.41
C ILE A 125 4.49 -1.39 7.03
N VAL A 126 4.06 -1.39 5.76
CA VAL A 126 3.04 -0.47 5.26
C VAL A 126 1.74 -0.63 6.04
N ALA A 127 1.24 -1.86 6.15
CA ALA A 127 -0.01 -2.14 6.87
C ALA A 127 0.11 -1.83 8.37
N PHE A 128 1.23 -2.20 9.00
CA PHE A 128 1.49 -1.96 10.42
C PHE A 128 1.46 -0.47 10.79
N ILE A 129 1.91 0.41 9.90
CA ILE A 129 1.86 1.86 10.11
C ILE A 129 0.53 2.45 9.65
N ALA A 130 -0.06 1.95 8.56
CA ALA A 130 -1.32 2.45 8.05
C ALA A 130 -2.48 2.21 9.03
N VAL A 131 -2.56 1.03 9.67
CA VAL A 131 -3.61 0.69 10.65
C VAL A 131 -3.73 1.73 11.77
N PRO A 132 -2.69 2.04 12.57
CA PRO A 132 -2.80 3.00 13.67
C PRO A 132 -3.10 4.41 13.17
N LEU A 133 -2.56 4.84 12.02
CA LEU A 133 -2.85 6.18 11.48
C LEU A 133 -4.34 6.35 11.14
N HIS A 134 -4.95 5.33 10.53
CA HIS A 134 -6.38 5.34 10.24
C HIS A 134 -7.23 5.16 11.51
N ALA A 135 -6.79 4.36 12.47
CA ALA A 135 -7.49 4.19 13.74
C ALA A 135 -7.53 5.50 14.54
N ILE A 136 -6.42 6.25 14.60
CA ILE A 136 -6.39 7.57 15.25
C ILE A 136 -7.28 8.56 14.49
N ALA A 137 -7.23 8.57 13.15
CA ALA A 137 -8.13 9.40 12.34
C ALA A 137 -9.60 9.11 12.64
N TYR A 138 -9.97 7.84 12.79
CA TYR A 138 -11.32 7.43 13.17
C TYR A 138 -11.70 7.94 14.56
N LEU A 139 -10.88 7.66 15.57
CA LEU A 139 -11.14 8.08 16.95
C LEU A 139 -11.29 9.61 17.07
N THR A 140 -10.43 10.37 16.39
CA THR A 140 -10.54 11.84 16.40
C THR A 140 -11.77 12.35 15.66
N ALA A 141 -12.27 11.65 14.65
CA ALA A 141 -13.48 12.03 13.94
C ALA A 141 -14.75 11.78 14.77
N THR A 142 -14.78 10.69 15.55
CA THR A 142 -15.92 10.31 16.38
C THR A 142 -15.99 11.08 17.69
N LEU A 143 -14.85 11.34 18.33
CA LEU A 143 -14.80 12.15 19.56
C LEU A 143 -15.19 13.61 19.31
N ALA A 144 -14.91 14.14 18.11
CA ALA A 144 -15.30 15.50 17.74
C ALA A 144 -16.81 15.67 17.47
N GLU A 145 -17.60 14.59 17.41
CA GLU A 145 -19.07 14.67 17.29
C GLU A 145 -19.78 14.69 18.65
N GLU A 146 -19.07 14.44 19.76
CA GLU A 146 -19.62 14.40 21.13
C GLU A 146 -19.53 15.74 21.88
N ASP A 147 -18.76 16.72 21.37
CA ASP A 147 -18.63 18.10 21.88
C ASP A 147 -19.57 19.10 21.17
#